data_AF-A0A0R0A2K1-F1
#
_entry.id   AF-A0A0R0A2K1-F1
#
_cell.length_a   1.000
_cell.length_b   1.000
_cell.length_c   1.000
_cell.angle_alpha   90.00
_cell.angle_beta   90.00
_cell.angle_gamma   90.00
#
_symmetry.space_group_name_H-M   'P 1'
#
loop_
_entity.id
_entity.type
_entity.pdbx_description
1 polymer ?
#
loop_
_entity_poly.entity_id
_entity_poly.type
_entity_poly.pdbx_seq_one_letter_code
_entity_poly.pdbx_strand_id
1 'polypeptide(L)'
;MNKNKKIVGVTFFSVLQGLSNKYVIHNKDYKDYVDDLFEEKRLDLKTEIFFKISLPSLQSMDKQGCSYNHYILYSKQLPEKYKRNIIESINKYSFLRGVEIDDYIDFDIKSILNEDVDKGEVFAYFGLDDDDLISIDYLQKIKDYVNKEFIGFNICLSKGFSGYYDGEVSNVRELRFPFINIGQARICNRESNGNIYIPNKGSHMRTDEKCPTVIDSTSPTFFWLRHHMQDTFSTANKSEIKTKINRDLDEHNYPKSSILAKFPILKEYMIPTNLFLKSTRKNILLDNRKAVEKIPLSISSEKNIDGHLVVKYSLSNLDGISRRQALAVFELSKSLSENEANLAGLTKSKVGYYRYFNTAGSNINGTFSLYLPEGVNLTSISLMKWADESVLLDTIEVFEANNNIINHV
;
A
#
# COMPACT_ATOMS: atom_id res chain seq x y z
N MET A 1 -1.53 20.16 35.41
CA MET A 1 -1.12 20.14 33.98
C MET A 1 -1.08 18.68 33.54
N ASN A 2 -1.83 18.29 32.50
CA ASN A 2 -1.71 16.94 31.95
C ASN A 2 -0.31 16.78 31.37
N LYS A 3 0.48 15.86 31.91
CA LYS A 3 1.78 15.47 31.34
C LYS A 3 1.55 15.07 29.87
N ASN A 4 2.37 15.55 28.95
CA ASN A 4 2.32 15.11 27.56
C ASN A 4 2.45 13.58 27.52
N LYS A 5 1.54 12.91 26.81
CA LYS A 5 1.56 11.45 26.69
C LYS A 5 2.83 11.01 25.96
N LYS A 6 3.51 10.00 26.49
CA LYS A 6 4.72 9.43 25.90
C LYS A 6 4.36 8.40 24.83
N ILE A 7 4.96 8.54 23.66
CA ILE A 7 4.83 7.60 22.54
C ILE A 7 6.23 7.33 22.00
N VAL A 8 6.58 6.05 21.84
CA VAL A 8 7.88 5.62 21.30
C VAL A 8 7.65 4.84 20.02
N GLY A 9 8.26 5.29 18.93
CA GLY A 9 8.28 4.59 17.65
C GLY A 9 9.58 3.84 17.45
N VAL A 10 9.53 2.73 16.71
CA VAL A 10 10.71 1.96 16.33
C VAL A 10 10.62 1.55 14.87
N THR A 11 11.69 1.80 14.12
CA THR A 11 11.88 1.24 12.78
C THR A 11 13.04 0.27 12.75
N PHE A 12 12.82 -0.87 12.12
CA PHE A 12 13.85 -1.85 11.81
C PHE A 12 14.37 -1.56 10.40
N PHE A 13 15.47 -0.84 10.30
CA PHE A 13 16.08 -0.52 9.00
C PHE A 13 16.99 -1.66 8.56
N SER A 14 16.44 -2.56 7.75
CA SER A 14 17.13 -3.73 7.19
C SER A 14 18.00 -4.45 8.23
N VAL A 15 17.35 -4.91 9.30
CA VAL A 15 17.99 -5.51 10.47
C VAL A 15 18.21 -7.01 10.25
N LEU A 16 19.44 -7.44 10.52
CA LEU A 16 19.86 -8.82 10.62
C LEU A 16 19.18 -9.49 11.81
N GLN A 17 18.56 -10.63 11.53
CA GLN A 17 17.95 -11.48 12.53
C GLN A 17 18.47 -12.90 12.34
N GLY A 18 18.92 -13.53 13.43
CA GLY A 18 19.27 -14.93 13.45
C GLY A 18 18.14 -15.81 12.93
N LEU A 19 18.49 -16.99 12.38
CA LEU A 19 17.53 -17.86 11.70
C LEU A 19 16.26 -18.08 12.53
N SER A 20 15.15 -17.54 12.02
CA SER A 20 13.82 -17.76 12.57
C SER A 20 12.85 -18.00 11.42
N ASN A 21 11.91 -18.93 11.57
CA ASN A 21 10.92 -19.28 10.53
C ASN A 21 9.88 -18.16 10.28
N LYS A 22 10.17 -16.91 10.63
CA LYS A 22 9.20 -15.79 10.65
C LYS A 22 9.14 -14.99 9.35
N TYR A 23 10.17 -15.02 8.51
CA TYR A 23 10.22 -14.27 7.25
C TYR A 23 10.57 -15.16 6.07
N VAL A 24 10.04 -14.84 4.89
CA VAL A 24 10.22 -15.64 3.67
C VAL A 24 11.69 -15.74 3.26
N ILE A 25 12.48 -14.68 3.48
CA ILE A 25 13.92 -14.67 3.15
C ILE A 25 14.71 -15.65 4.05
N HIS A 26 14.22 -15.97 5.26
CA HIS A 26 14.85 -16.97 6.13
C HIS A 26 14.66 -18.42 5.67
N ASN A 27 13.90 -18.68 4.59
CA ASN A 27 13.80 -20.02 4.01
C ASN A 27 15.01 -20.36 3.11
N LYS A 28 16.00 -19.47 3.01
CA LYS A 28 17.27 -19.66 2.31
C LYS A 28 18.39 -20.02 3.30
N ASP A 29 19.55 -20.42 2.78
CA ASP A 29 20.76 -20.51 3.60
C ASP A 29 21.03 -19.16 4.28
N TYR A 30 21.58 -19.16 5.49
CA TYR A 30 21.89 -17.95 6.24
C TYR A 30 22.74 -16.97 5.43
N LYS A 31 23.72 -17.46 4.65
CA LYS A 31 24.54 -16.63 3.79
C LYS A 31 23.71 -15.92 2.72
N ASP A 32 22.86 -16.67 2.02
CA ASP A 32 21.99 -16.12 0.97
C ASP A 32 20.99 -15.11 1.55
N TYR A 33 20.48 -15.35 2.76
CA TYR A 33 19.64 -14.39 3.49
C TYR A 33 20.37 -13.07 3.75
N VAL A 34 21.62 -13.12 4.23
CA VAL A 34 22.43 -11.92 4.49
C VAL A 34 22.73 -11.17 3.19
N ASP A 35 23.09 -11.89 2.13
CA ASP A 35 23.40 -11.31 0.82
C ASP A 35 22.15 -10.63 0.21
N ASP A 36 20.96 -11.24 0.33
CA ASP A 36 19.69 -10.64 -0.10
C ASP A 36 19.28 -9.44 0.77
N LEU A 37 19.42 -9.56 2.10
CA LEU A 37 19.05 -8.50 3.05
C LEU A 37 19.82 -7.21 2.76
N PHE A 38 21.10 -7.35 2.44
CA PHE A 38 22.01 -6.24 2.16
C PHE A 38 22.28 -6.02 0.66
N GLU A 39 21.47 -6.58 -0.24
CA GLU A 39 21.56 -6.32 -1.67
C GLU A 39 21.45 -4.81 -1.93
N GLU A 40 22.40 -4.23 -2.67
CA GLU A 40 22.48 -2.77 -2.87
C GLU A 40 21.19 -2.19 -3.43
N LYS A 41 20.58 -2.85 -4.44
CA LYS A 41 19.32 -2.38 -5.04
C LYS A 41 18.16 -2.35 -4.05
N ARG A 42 18.09 -3.33 -3.14
CA ARG A 42 17.06 -3.40 -2.09
C ARG A 42 17.26 -2.27 -1.09
N LEU A 43 18.50 -2.09 -0.61
CA LEU A 43 18.84 -1.05 0.36
C LEU A 43 18.71 0.36 -0.22
N ASP A 44 19.05 0.58 -1.50
CA ASP A 44 18.86 1.88 -2.16
C ASP A 44 17.38 2.27 -2.20
N LEU A 45 16.50 1.33 -2.58
CA LEU A 45 15.05 1.57 -2.59
C LEU A 45 14.49 1.84 -1.18
N LYS A 46 14.86 1.03 -0.18
CA LYS A 46 14.44 1.23 1.22
C LYS A 46 15.00 2.52 1.80
N THR A 47 16.22 2.89 1.43
CA THR A 47 16.82 4.17 1.80
C THR A 47 16.01 5.33 1.22
N GLU A 48 15.63 5.25 -0.06
CA GLU A 48 14.82 6.27 -0.70
C GLU A 48 13.48 6.44 0.01
N ILE A 49 12.74 5.35 0.21
CA ILE A 49 11.44 5.37 0.87
C ILE A 49 11.58 5.89 2.31
N PHE A 50 12.47 5.29 3.11
CA PHE A 50 12.59 5.64 4.52
C PHE A 50 13.04 7.08 4.72
N PHE A 51 14.19 7.47 4.14
CA PHE A 51 14.82 8.75 4.47
C PHE A 51 14.20 9.94 3.75
N LYS A 52 13.65 9.74 2.54
CA LYS A 52 13.05 10.83 1.76
C LYS A 52 11.53 10.92 1.91
N ILE A 53 10.84 9.83 2.27
CA ILE A 53 9.38 9.80 2.35
C ILE A 53 8.89 9.58 3.78
N SER A 54 9.29 8.48 4.42
CA SER A 54 8.77 8.10 5.74
C SER A 54 9.24 9.06 6.83
N LEU A 55 10.54 9.34 6.94
CA LEU A 55 11.10 10.23 7.98
C LEU A 55 10.51 11.67 7.93
N PRO A 56 10.37 12.34 6.77
CA PRO A 56 9.67 13.63 6.71
C PRO A 56 8.21 13.55 7.15
N SER A 57 7.51 12.42 6.90
CA SER A 57 6.18 12.18 7.46
C SER A 57 6.24 12.10 8.99
N LEU A 58 7.19 11.35 9.56
CA LEU A 58 7.38 11.25 11.01
C LEU A 58 7.67 12.63 11.65
N GLN A 59 8.53 13.44 11.03
CA GLN A 59 8.83 14.79 11.48
C GLN A 59 7.58 15.68 11.53
N SER A 60 6.65 15.49 10.60
CA SER A 60 5.41 16.27 10.57
C SER A 60 4.50 15.94 11.76
N MET A 61 4.58 14.72 12.31
CA MET A 61 3.81 14.31 13.48
C MET A 61 4.40 14.79 14.80
N ASP A 62 5.72 14.90 14.89
CA ASP A 62 6.45 15.30 16.12
C ASP A 62 5.91 16.61 16.73
N LYS A 63 5.32 17.47 15.89
CA LYS A 63 4.74 18.76 16.28
C LYS A 63 3.36 18.67 16.95
N GLN A 64 2.80 17.48 17.21
CA GLN A 64 1.40 17.30 17.65
C GLN A 64 1.17 17.20 19.17
N GLY A 65 2.09 17.73 19.99
CA GLY A 65 1.87 17.83 21.44
C GLY A 65 1.82 16.48 22.16
N CYS A 66 2.64 15.53 21.69
CA CYS A 66 3.02 14.31 22.40
C CYS A 66 4.52 14.37 22.74
N SER A 67 4.95 13.63 23.77
CA SER A 67 6.38 13.37 23.97
C SER A 67 6.77 12.20 23.08
N TYR A 68 7.42 12.48 21.96
CA TYR A 68 7.72 11.50 20.92
C TYR A 68 9.22 11.33 20.71
N ASN A 69 9.66 10.07 20.69
CA ASN A 69 10.98 9.68 20.21
C ASN A 69 10.81 8.49 19.26
N HIS A 70 11.66 8.42 18.25
CA HIS A 70 11.69 7.32 17.29
C HIS A 70 13.09 6.72 17.23
N TYR A 71 13.17 5.41 17.37
CA TYR A 71 14.43 4.68 17.30
C TYR A 71 14.56 3.98 15.94
N ILE A 72 15.72 4.11 15.31
CA ILE A 72 16.11 3.31 14.15
C ILE A 72 17.08 2.26 14.66
N LEU A 73 16.65 1.01 14.58
CA LEU A 73 17.52 -0.14 14.79
C LEU A 73 18.13 -0.51 13.45
N TYR A 74 19.44 -0.74 13.43
CA TYR A 74 20.16 -1.15 12.23
C TYR A 74 21.31 -2.08 12.59
N SER A 75 21.63 -2.99 11.68
CA SER A 75 22.71 -3.95 11.89
C SER A 75 24.09 -3.33 11.81
N LYS A 76 24.99 -3.80 12.64
CA LYS A 76 26.42 -3.46 12.58
C LYS A 76 27.06 -3.82 11.24
N GLN A 77 26.53 -4.84 10.57
CA GLN A 77 26.99 -5.29 9.25
C GLN A 77 26.39 -4.46 8.09
N LEU A 78 25.49 -3.50 8.37
CA LEU A 78 24.91 -2.64 7.34
C LEU A 78 26.03 -1.89 6.60
N PRO A 79 26.01 -1.82 5.25
CA PRO A 79 27.06 -1.12 4.52
C PRO A 79 27.18 0.37 4.91
N GLU A 80 28.41 0.87 4.99
CA GLU A 80 28.73 2.23 5.47
C GLU A 80 28.02 3.37 4.71
N LYS A 81 27.66 3.15 3.44
CA LYS A 81 26.83 4.07 2.65
C LYS A 81 25.50 4.36 3.35
N TYR A 82 24.86 3.34 3.92
CA TYR A 82 23.54 3.45 4.53
C TYR A 82 23.62 3.88 5.99
N LYS A 83 24.66 3.46 6.71
CA LYS A 83 24.94 3.97 8.07
C LYS A 83 25.13 5.49 8.09
N ARG A 84 25.80 6.05 7.07
CA ARG A 84 25.93 7.50 6.91
C ARG A 84 24.57 8.20 6.80
N ASN A 85 23.62 7.66 6.05
CA ASN A 85 22.25 8.22 5.97
C ASN A 85 21.55 8.23 7.34
N ILE A 86 21.76 7.19 8.15
CA ILE A 86 21.23 7.11 9.53
C ILE A 86 21.83 8.22 10.40
N ILE A 87 23.16 8.34 10.41
CA ILE A 87 23.88 9.35 11.21
C ILE A 87 23.48 10.77 10.80
N GLU A 88 23.42 11.06 9.50
CA GLU A 88 22.98 12.35 8.98
C GLU A 88 21.53 12.66 9.41
N SER A 89 20.66 11.66 9.41
CA SER A 89 19.26 11.81 9.82
C SER A 89 19.10 12.05 11.31
N ILE A 90 19.88 11.36 12.16
CA ILE A 90 19.88 11.59 13.61
C ILE A 90 20.33 13.02 13.94
N ASN A 91 21.32 13.54 13.22
CA ASN A 91 21.76 14.93 13.38
C ASN A 91 20.72 15.94 12.89
N LYS A 92 19.89 15.56 11.91
CA LYS A 92 18.85 16.40 11.34
C LYS A 92 17.55 16.42 12.17
N TYR A 93 17.15 15.31 12.76
CA TYR A 93 15.84 15.14 13.39
C TYR A 93 15.96 14.93 14.92
N SER A 94 15.48 15.89 15.71
CA SER A 94 15.59 15.88 17.17
C SER A 94 14.86 14.74 17.87
N PHE A 95 13.81 14.19 17.26
CA PHE A 95 13.05 13.05 17.79
C PHE A 95 13.73 11.69 17.50
N LEU A 96 14.73 11.67 16.62
CA LEU A 96 15.29 10.44 16.07
C LEU A 96 16.53 9.98 16.84
N ARG A 97 16.64 8.68 17.10
CA ARG A 97 17.77 8.04 17.76
C ARG A 97 18.21 6.82 16.97
N GLY A 98 19.51 6.53 16.91
CA GLY A 98 20.06 5.35 16.25
C GLY A 98 20.50 4.31 17.27
N VAL A 99 20.27 3.03 16.96
CA VAL A 99 20.72 1.89 17.77
C VAL A 99 21.35 0.87 16.83
N GLU A 100 22.68 0.77 16.90
CA GLU A 100 23.42 -0.27 16.19
C GLU A 100 23.35 -1.59 16.98
N ILE A 101 22.99 -2.68 16.31
CA ILE A 101 22.86 -4.00 16.93
C ILE A 101 23.59 -5.08 16.13
N ASP A 102 24.11 -6.10 16.81
CA ASP A 102 24.77 -7.24 16.14
C ASP A 102 23.73 -8.19 15.52
N ASP A 103 22.71 -8.59 16.29
CA ASP A 103 21.59 -9.43 15.87
C ASP A 103 20.32 -9.00 16.64
N TYR A 104 19.18 -8.98 15.95
CA TYR A 104 17.89 -8.67 16.60
C TYR A 104 17.46 -9.67 17.66
N ILE A 105 17.85 -10.95 17.55
CA ILE A 105 17.43 -11.97 18.52
C ILE A 105 17.94 -11.69 19.93
N ASP A 106 19.10 -11.04 20.04
CA ASP A 106 19.75 -10.69 21.29
C ASP A 106 19.37 -9.28 21.79
N PHE A 107 18.62 -8.52 20.99
CA PHE A 107 18.26 -7.14 21.32
C PHE A 107 17.06 -7.07 22.25
N ASP A 108 17.27 -6.60 23.49
CA ASP A 108 16.18 -6.30 24.41
C ASP A 108 15.65 -4.88 24.18
N ILE A 109 14.46 -4.79 23.59
CA ILE A 109 13.73 -3.53 23.40
C ILE A 109 13.52 -2.73 24.70
N LYS A 110 13.46 -3.38 25.86
CA LYS A 110 13.28 -2.68 27.13
C LYS A 110 14.49 -1.82 27.49
N SER A 111 15.68 -2.11 26.97
CA SER A 111 16.88 -1.29 27.18
C SER A 111 16.65 0.15 26.73
N ILE A 112 16.17 0.35 25.50
CA ILE A 112 15.90 1.69 24.96
C ILE A 112 14.69 2.34 25.62
N LEU A 113 13.65 1.57 25.94
CA LEU A 113 12.44 2.11 26.58
C LEU A 113 12.71 2.59 28.02
N ASN A 114 13.68 1.99 28.71
CA ASN A 114 14.08 2.38 30.07
C ASN A 114 14.73 3.76 30.14
N GLU A 115 15.37 4.20 29.06
CA GLU A 115 15.96 5.54 28.95
C GLU A 115 14.89 6.61 28.71
N ASP A 116 13.75 6.20 28.18
CA ASP A 116 12.82 7.09 27.50
C ASP A 116 11.52 7.35 28.25
N VAL A 117 11.15 6.43 29.16
CA VAL A 117 9.87 6.41 29.86
C VAL A 117 10.10 6.53 31.37
N ASP A 118 9.38 7.41 32.07
CA ASP A 118 9.52 7.57 33.52
C ASP A 118 8.85 6.43 34.32
N LYS A 119 9.30 6.21 35.56
CA LYS A 119 8.64 5.26 36.46
C LYS A 119 7.19 5.68 36.72
N GLY A 120 6.27 4.71 36.69
CA GLY A 120 4.83 4.93 36.84
C GLY A 120 4.12 5.43 35.57
N GLU A 121 4.82 5.63 34.46
CA GLU A 121 4.26 6.20 33.23
C GLU A 121 3.57 5.15 32.35
N VAL A 122 2.44 5.53 31.77
CA VAL A 122 1.77 4.80 30.68
C VAL A 122 2.23 5.41 29.37
N PHE A 123 2.61 4.56 28.42
CA PHE A 123 3.13 4.99 27.13
C PHE A 123 2.65 4.07 26.01
N ALA A 124 2.66 4.57 24.77
CA ALA A 124 2.49 3.72 23.61
C ALA A 124 3.84 3.36 22.99
N TYR A 125 3.95 2.13 22.49
CA TYR A 125 5.10 1.65 21.73
C TYR A 125 4.62 1.03 20.41
N PHE A 126 5.08 1.57 19.27
CA PHE A 126 4.72 1.06 17.95
C PHE A 126 5.95 0.73 17.09
N GLY A 127 5.77 -0.21 16.16
CA GLY A 127 6.74 -0.56 15.13
C GLY A 127 6.33 -0.04 13.76
N LEU A 128 7.29 0.31 12.92
CA LEU A 128 7.10 0.73 11.54
C LEU A 128 8.22 0.16 10.66
N ASP A 129 7.88 -0.49 9.56
CA ASP A 129 8.87 -1.00 8.61
C ASP A 129 9.51 0.15 7.81
N ASP A 130 10.71 -0.06 7.28
CA ASP A 130 11.49 0.98 6.58
C ASP A 130 10.94 1.36 5.19
N ASP A 131 9.90 0.66 4.71
CA ASP A 131 9.19 0.93 3.46
C ASP A 131 7.72 1.36 3.66
N ASP A 132 7.28 1.59 4.90
CA ASP A 132 5.92 2.00 5.23
C ASP A 132 5.80 3.42 5.77
N LEU A 133 4.58 3.99 5.65
CA LEU A 133 4.25 5.31 6.17
C LEU A 133 3.06 5.26 7.12
N ILE A 134 3.09 6.17 8.10
CA ILE A 134 1.97 6.53 8.95
C ILE A 134 1.55 7.98 8.73
N SER A 135 0.26 8.25 8.90
CA SER A 135 -0.37 9.53 8.61
C SER A 135 0.14 10.62 9.53
N ILE A 136 0.07 11.87 9.07
CA ILE A 136 0.51 13.00 9.89
C ILE A 136 -0.21 13.06 11.26
N ASP A 137 -1.46 12.63 11.36
CA ASP A 137 -2.25 12.65 12.60
C ASP A 137 -2.18 11.35 13.44
N TYR A 138 -1.28 10.43 13.11
CA TYR A 138 -1.18 9.13 13.78
C TYR A 138 -0.93 9.27 15.29
N LEU A 139 -0.01 10.15 15.72
CA LEU A 139 0.28 10.34 17.15
C LEU A 139 -0.94 10.85 17.93
N GLN A 140 -1.71 11.77 17.35
CA GLN A 140 -2.93 12.28 17.96
C GLN A 140 -3.97 11.16 18.17
N LYS A 141 -4.06 10.21 17.25
CA LYS A 141 -4.97 9.06 17.38
C LYS A 141 -4.50 8.07 18.45
N ILE A 142 -3.20 7.77 18.49
CA ILE A 142 -2.64 6.88 19.51
C ILE A 142 -2.75 7.48 20.91
N LYS A 143 -2.58 8.80 21.04
CA LYS A 143 -2.66 9.54 22.31
C LYS A 143 -3.93 9.24 23.10
N ASP A 144 -5.06 9.06 22.43
CA ASP A 144 -6.36 8.79 23.06
C ASP A 144 -6.38 7.42 23.79
N TYR A 145 -5.51 6.50 23.39
CA TYR A 145 -5.34 5.18 24.00
C TYR A 145 -4.24 5.13 25.06
N VAL A 146 -3.42 6.17 25.23
CA VAL A 146 -2.33 6.20 26.23
C VAL A 146 -2.90 6.50 27.62
N ASN A 147 -3.71 5.59 28.15
CA ASN A 147 -4.34 5.69 29.47
C ASN A 147 -4.26 4.35 30.23
N LYS A 148 -4.46 4.39 31.55
CA LYS A 148 -4.26 3.23 32.43
C LYS A 148 -5.21 2.07 32.08
N GLU A 149 -6.41 2.40 31.64
CA GLU A 149 -7.49 1.49 31.26
C GLU A 149 -7.13 0.66 30.03
N PHE A 150 -6.17 1.12 29.22
CA PHE A 150 -5.72 0.43 28.02
C PHE A 150 -4.38 -0.29 28.22
N ILE A 151 -3.75 -0.27 29.40
CA ILE A 151 -2.53 -1.06 29.64
C ILE A 151 -2.83 -2.53 29.31
N GLY A 152 -1.99 -3.16 28.48
CA GLY A 152 -2.25 -4.52 27.99
C GLY A 152 -2.85 -4.59 26.59
N PHE A 153 -3.35 -3.48 26.06
CA PHE A 153 -4.02 -3.47 24.77
C PHE A 153 -3.04 -3.31 23.60
N ASN A 154 -3.42 -3.91 22.48
CA ASN A 154 -2.87 -3.62 21.16
C ASN A 154 -3.86 -2.76 20.36
N ILE A 155 -3.36 -1.72 19.70
CA ILE A 155 -4.15 -0.74 18.95
C ILE A 155 -3.82 -0.92 17.47
N CYS A 156 -4.82 -1.32 16.69
CA CYS A 156 -4.73 -1.55 15.25
C CYS A 156 -5.50 -0.47 14.50
N LEU A 157 -4.81 0.58 14.06
CA LEU A 157 -5.38 1.59 13.17
C LEU A 157 -5.47 1.02 11.74
N SER A 158 -6.61 0.38 11.44
CA SER A 158 -6.74 -0.63 10.38
C SER A 158 -7.26 -0.09 9.04
N LYS A 159 -7.35 1.24 8.90
CA LYS A 159 -7.77 1.88 7.66
C LYS A 159 -6.62 2.71 7.12
N GLY A 160 -6.39 2.66 5.81
CA GLY A 160 -5.28 3.37 5.19
C GLY A 160 -5.39 3.39 3.67
N PHE A 161 -4.26 3.68 3.04
CA PHE A 161 -4.08 3.60 1.60
C PHE A 161 -2.99 2.58 1.26
N SER A 162 -3.02 2.09 0.04
CA SER A 162 -1.93 1.30 -0.54
C SER A 162 -1.76 1.71 -2.00
N GLY A 163 -0.53 1.70 -2.49
CA GLY A 163 -0.20 2.06 -3.87
C GLY A 163 1.10 1.40 -4.29
N TYR A 164 1.32 1.30 -5.59
CA TYR A 164 2.55 0.78 -6.15
C TYR A 164 3.62 1.88 -6.24
N TYR A 165 4.85 1.55 -5.86
CA TYR A 165 6.00 2.44 -5.86
C TYR A 165 7.15 1.91 -6.73
N ASP A 166 7.57 2.72 -7.70
CA ASP A 166 8.75 2.51 -8.55
C ASP A 166 9.56 3.81 -8.77
N GLY A 167 9.57 4.67 -7.75
CA GLY A 167 10.07 6.06 -7.81
C GLY A 167 8.93 7.08 -7.83
N GLU A 168 7.76 6.65 -8.28
CA GLU A 168 6.51 7.39 -8.21
C GLU A 168 5.42 6.49 -7.61
N VAL A 169 4.41 7.11 -7.01
CA VAL A 169 3.25 6.42 -6.44
C VAL A 169 2.15 6.36 -7.49
N SER A 170 1.71 5.13 -7.79
CA SER A 170 0.65 4.84 -8.74
C SER A 170 -0.36 3.86 -8.17
N ASN A 171 -1.49 3.72 -8.87
CA ASN A 171 -2.57 2.79 -8.54
C ASN A 171 -3.05 2.85 -7.08
N VAL A 172 -3.18 4.05 -6.52
CA VAL A 172 -3.55 4.21 -5.10
C VAL A 172 -4.96 3.74 -4.83
N ARG A 173 -5.14 3.04 -3.71
CA ARG A 173 -6.39 2.47 -3.24
C ARG A 173 -6.57 2.71 -1.76
N GLU A 174 -7.82 2.84 -1.34
CA GLU A 174 -8.22 2.89 0.06
C GLU A 174 -8.66 1.50 0.48
N LEU A 175 -8.07 1.01 1.57
CA LEU A 175 -8.31 -0.31 2.10
C LEU A 175 -8.50 -0.30 3.62
N ARG A 176 -9.29 -1.26 4.08
CA ARG A 176 -9.37 -1.62 5.49
C ARG A 176 -8.74 -3.00 5.66
N PHE A 177 -7.62 -3.04 6.37
CA PHE A 177 -6.86 -4.26 6.61
C PHE A 177 -6.69 -4.45 8.12
N PRO A 178 -7.63 -5.15 8.79
CA PRO A 178 -7.51 -5.46 10.21
C PRO A 178 -6.19 -6.15 10.51
N PHE A 179 -5.59 -5.77 11.64
CA PHE A 179 -4.34 -6.37 12.11
C PHE A 179 -3.13 -6.20 11.19
N ILE A 180 -3.16 -5.26 10.25
CA ILE A 180 -1.98 -4.87 9.47
C ILE A 180 -0.86 -4.41 10.41
N ASN A 181 0.38 -4.84 10.17
CA ASN A 181 1.53 -4.51 11.02
C ASN A 181 2.20 -3.17 10.67
N ILE A 182 1.42 -2.15 10.30
CA ILE A 182 1.93 -0.81 9.99
C ILE A 182 1.49 0.13 11.10
N GLY A 183 2.40 0.48 12.00
CA GLY A 183 2.07 1.31 13.15
C GLY A 183 1.09 0.63 14.13
N GLN A 184 1.23 -0.67 14.37
CA GLN A 184 0.52 -1.28 15.50
C GLN A 184 1.15 -0.81 16.81
N ALA A 185 0.33 -0.19 17.65
CA ALA A 185 0.78 0.35 18.93
C ALA A 185 0.36 -0.56 20.09
N ARG A 186 1.29 -0.81 21.00
CA ARG A 186 1.02 -1.46 22.28
C ARG A 186 0.96 -0.41 23.38
N ILE A 187 -0.03 -0.52 24.25
CA ILE A 187 -0.13 0.34 25.43
C ILE A 187 0.57 -0.35 26.59
N CYS A 188 1.67 0.27 27.00
CA CYS A 188 2.65 -0.25 27.93
C CYS A 188 2.64 0.55 29.24
N ASN A 189 3.29 0.01 30.27
CA ASN A 189 3.54 0.73 31.50
C ASN A 189 4.97 0.49 31.98
N ARG A 190 5.62 1.54 32.49
CA ARG A 190 6.78 1.39 33.36
C ARG A 190 6.26 1.43 34.80
N GLU A 191 6.38 0.33 35.50
CA GLU A 191 5.92 0.18 36.88
C GLU A 191 6.76 1.07 37.83
N SER A 192 6.26 1.32 39.03
CA SER A 192 6.99 2.11 40.05
C SER A 192 8.31 1.47 40.49
N ASN A 193 8.42 0.14 40.39
CA ASN A 193 9.66 -0.60 40.64
C ASN A 193 10.71 -0.43 39.49
N GLY A 194 10.32 0.19 38.37
CA GLY A 194 11.16 0.40 37.18
C GLY A 194 10.97 -0.61 36.06
N ASN A 195 10.26 -1.73 36.29
CA ASN A 195 10.02 -2.76 35.29
C ASN A 195 9.12 -2.25 34.15
N ILE A 196 9.44 -2.63 32.93
CA ILE A 196 8.62 -2.33 31.76
C ILE A 196 7.75 -3.52 31.42
N TYR A 197 6.43 -3.29 31.46
CA TYR A 197 5.42 -4.18 30.93
C TYR A 197 5.11 -3.82 29.47
N ILE A 198 5.33 -4.79 28.58
CA ILE A 198 4.96 -4.71 27.16
C ILE A 198 4.00 -5.87 26.87
N PRO A 199 2.79 -5.62 26.36
CA PRO A 199 1.86 -6.66 25.96
C PRO A 199 2.48 -7.61 24.93
N ASN A 200 2.33 -8.92 25.15
CA ASN A 200 2.73 -9.91 24.16
C ASN A 200 1.66 -10.00 23.07
N LYS A 201 1.95 -9.42 21.91
CA LYS A 201 1.00 -9.37 20.79
C LYS A 201 0.99 -10.63 19.93
N GLY A 202 1.96 -11.55 20.08
CA GLY A 202 2.11 -12.71 19.19
C GLY A 202 2.31 -12.31 17.71
N SER A 203 1.81 -13.16 16.80
CA SER A 203 1.73 -12.82 15.37
C SER A 203 0.74 -11.68 15.17
N HIS A 204 1.09 -10.69 14.33
CA HIS A 204 0.23 -9.52 14.11
C HIS A 204 -1.18 -9.92 13.65
N MET A 205 -1.31 -10.92 12.76
CA MET A 205 -2.60 -11.41 12.26
C MET A 205 -3.47 -12.14 13.29
N ARG A 206 -2.93 -12.48 14.46
CA ARG A 206 -3.61 -13.26 15.52
C ARG A 206 -3.44 -12.59 16.88
N THR A 207 -3.29 -11.27 16.87
CA THR A 207 -2.92 -10.52 18.06
C THR A 207 -4.03 -10.49 19.10
N ASP A 208 -5.28 -10.53 18.65
CA ASP A 208 -6.49 -10.64 19.45
C ASP A 208 -6.56 -11.95 20.25
N GLU A 209 -5.87 -13.01 19.81
CA GLU A 209 -5.76 -14.27 20.56
C GLU A 209 -4.79 -14.18 21.75
N LYS A 210 -3.94 -13.14 21.81
CA LYS A 210 -2.87 -13.00 22.81
C LYS A 210 -3.04 -11.79 23.71
N CYS A 211 -3.61 -10.71 23.21
CA CYS A 211 -3.89 -9.52 23.99
C CYS A 211 -5.20 -8.82 23.53
N PRO A 212 -5.94 -8.17 24.44
CA PRO A 212 -7.08 -7.32 24.07
C PRO A 212 -6.68 -6.35 22.96
N THR A 213 -7.48 -6.32 21.90
CA THR A 213 -7.13 -5.54 20.70
C THR A 213 -8.24 -4.57 20.33
N VAL A 214 -7.88 -3.29 20.14
CA VAL A 214 -8.76 -2.28 19.55
C VAL A 214 -8.51 -2.23 18.05
N ILE A 215 -9.57 -2.38 17.26
CA ILE A 215 -9.55 -2.13 15.82
C ILE A 215 -10.22 -0.79 15.57
N ASP A 216 -9.44 0.26 15.34
CA ASP A 216 -9.94 1.57 14.92
C ASP A 216 -9.80 1.69 13.40
N SER A 217 -10.93 1.88 12.70
CA SER A 217 -10.97 2.10 11.25
C SER A 217 -11.69 3.39 10.89
N THR A 218 -11.80 4.34 11.83
CA THR A 218 -12.56 5.59 11.66
C THR A 218 -11.95 6.53 10.62
N SER A 219 -10.67 6.36 10.28
CA SER A 219 -9.87 7.33 9.54
C SER A 219 -8.64 6.65 8.93
N PRO A 220 -8.18 7.03 7.71
CA PRO A 220 -6.93 6.51 7.15
C PRO A 220 -5.71 6.94 7.94
N THR A 221 -4.84 5.99 8.32
CA THR A 221 -3.69 6.21 9.22
C THR A 221 -2.38 5.62 8.75
N PHE A 222 -2.39 4.80 7.70
CA PHE A 222 -1.19 4.24 7.10
C PHE A 222 -1.23 4.40 5.58
N PHE A 223 -0.05 4.41 4.97
CA PHE A 223 0.13 4.23 3.53
C PHE A 223 1.10 3.07 3.33
N TRP A 224 0.60 1.97 2.76
CA TRP A 224 1.39 0.80 2.42
C TRP A 224 1.97 0.97 1.03
N LEU A 225 3.26 1.35 0.93
CA LEU A 225 3.97 1.41 -0.34
C LEU A 225 4.34 0.00 -0.79
N ARG A 226 3.69 -0.46 -1.85
CA ARG A 226 3.93 -1.76 -2.46
C ARG A 226 5.04 -1.63 -3.49
N HIS A 227 6.06 -2.47 -3.43
CA HIS A 227 7.13 -2.44 -4.44
C HIS A 227 7.70 -3.84 -4.69
N HIS A 228 8.42 -3.98 -5.80
CA HIS A 228 8.88 -5.27 -6.28
C HIS A 228 9.98 -5.94 -5.43
N MET A 229 10.55 -5.20 -4.48
CA MET A 229 11.59 -5.69 -3.55
C MET A 229 11.05 -6.02 -2.15
N GLN A 230 9.73 -6.02 -1.94
CA GLN A 230 9.16 -6.45 -0.66
C GLN A 230 9.37 -7.96 -0.46
N ASP A 231 9.68 -8.35 0.77
CA ASP A 231 10.01 -9.72 1.14
C ASP A 231 8.90 -10.73 0.78
N THR A 232 7.64 -10.28 0.77
CA THR A 232 6.45 -11.07 0.34
C THR A 232 6.58 -11.60 -1.09
N PHE A 233 7.37 -10.94 -1.95
CA PHE A 233 7.57 -11.31 -3.35
C PHE A 233 8.95 -11.92 -3.63
N SER A 234 9.74 -12.23 -2.60
CA SER A 234 11.10 -12.78 -2.74
C SER A 234 11.19 -14.09 -3.55
N THR A 235 10.08 -14.83 -3.68
CA THR A 235 9.96 -16.06 -4.47
C THR A 235 9.22 -15.87 -5.81
N ALA A 236 8.71 -14.67 -6.09
CA ALA A 236 7.94 -14.39 -7.29
C ALA A 236 8.83 -14.02 -8.48
N ASN A 237 8.37 -14.34 -9.69
CA ASN A 237 9.02 -13.88 -10.93
C ASN A 237 9.00 -12.34 -11.01
N LYS A 238 10.18 -11.71 -11.07
CA LYS A 238 10.36 -10.25 -11.04
C LYS A 238 9.53 -9.52 -12.10
N SER A 239 9.37 -10.09 -13.29
CA SER A 239 8.57 -9.49 -14.38
C SER A 239 7.06 -9.46 -14.10
N GLU A 240 6.58 -10.23 -13.12
CA GLU A 240 5.15 -10.33 -12.79
C GLU A 240 4.76 -9.59 -11.52
N ILE A 241 5.73 -9.13 -10.71
CA ILE A 241 5.45 -8.58 -9.37
C ILE A 241 4.61 -7.31 -9.47
N LYS A 242 4.97 -6.37 -10.36
CA LYS A 242 4.21 -5.13 -10.59
C LYS A 242 2.75 -5.45 -10.92
N THR A 243 2.52 -6.39 -11.83
CA THR A 243 1.18 -6.79 -12.24
C THR A 243 0.39 -7.48 -11.13
N LYS A 244 1.05 -8.35 -10.34
CA LYS A 244 0.43 -9.01 -9.18
C LYS A 244 0.00 -8.01 -8.11
N ILE A 245 0.89 -7.08 -7.74
CA ILE A 245 0.58 -5.99 -6.80
C ILE A 245 -0.60 -5.17 -7.31
N ASN A 246 -0.53 -4.76 -8.57
CA ASN A 246 -1.56 -3.92 -9.16
C ASN A 246 -2.94 -4.58 -9.22
N ARG A 247 -2.99 -5.89 -9.50
CA ARG A 247 -4.23 -6.65 -9.46
C ARG A 247 -4.79 -6.78 -8.05
N ASP A 248 -3.95 -6.99 -7.04
CA ASP A 248 -4.35 -6.99 -5.63
C ASP A 248 -4.92 -5.61 -5.22
N LEU A 249 -4.26 -4.52 -5.61
CA LEU A 249 -4.77 -3.17 -5.40
C LEU A 249 -6.15 -2.98 -6.06
N ASP A 250 -6.38 -3.49 -7.26
CA ASP A 250 -7.67 -3.40 -7.95
C ASP A 250 -8.85 -4.06 -7.22
N GLU A 251 -8.60 -4.94 -6.25
CA GLU A 251 -9.64 -5.52 -5.39
C GLU A 251 -10.16 -4.51 -4.34
N HIS A 252 -9.47 -3.39 -4.19
CA HIS A 252 -9.81 -2.33 -3.25
C HIS A 252 -10.46 -1.12 -3.94
N ASN A 253 -11.10 -0.27 -3.13
CA ASN A 253 -11.79 0.91 -3.64
C ASN A 253 -10.81 2.04 -3.96
N TYR A 254 -11.19 2.90 -4.89
CA TYR A 254 -10.51 4.19 -5.04
C TYR A 254 -10.62 5.03 -3.75
N PRO A 255 -9.60 5.84 -3.44
CA PRO A 255 -9.64 6.78 -2.32
C PRO A 255 -10.88 7.67 -2.34
N LYS A 256 -11.68 7.60 -1.29
CA LYS A 256 -12.82 8.50 -1.04
C LYS A 256 -12.42 9.76 -0.28
N SER A 257 -11.28 9.70 0.42
CA SER A 257 -10.72 10.79 1.20
C SER A 257 -9.41 11.27 0.60
N SER A 258 -9.06 12.54 0.86
CA SER A 258 -7.82 13.13 0.34
C SER A 258 -6.60 12.44 0.93
N ILE A 259 -5.79 11.80 0.07
CA ILE A 259 -4.51 11.18 0.44
C ILE A 259 -3.57 12.25 0.98
N LEU A 260 -3.46 13.38 0.27
CA LEU A 260 -2.50 14.44 0.61
C LEU A 260 -2.86 15.16 1.91
N ALA A 261 -4.12 15.10 2.36
CA ALA A 261 -4.49 15.60 3.69
C ALA A 261 -3.86 14.75 4.82
N LYS A 262 -3.59 13.46 4.56
CA LYS A 262 -2.97 12.53 5.51
C LYS A 262 -1.48 12.32 5.28
N PHE A 263 -1.04 12.42 4.03
CA PHE A 263 0.33 12.17 3.57
C PHE A 263 0.79 13.28 2.61
N PRO A 264 1.01 14.51 3.09
CA PRO A 264 1.38 15.64 2.22
C PRO A 264 2.66 15.41 1.42
N ILE A 265 3.61 14.66 1.99
CA ILE A 265 4.91 14.34 1.37
C ILE A 265 4.75 13.61 0.03
N LEU A 266 3.67 12.83 -0.14
CA LEU A 266 3.43 12.09 -1.37
C LEU A 266 3.10 12.98 -2.57
N LYS A 267 2.82 14.27 -2.37
CA LYS A 267 2.58 15.20 -3.48
C LYS A 267 3.72 15.23 -4.49
N GLU A 268 4.96 15.07 -4.04
CA GLU A 268 6.16 15.07 -4.89
C GLU A 268 6.36 13.75 -5.65
N TYR A 269 5.73 12.68 -5.18
CA TYR A 269 5.85 11.33 -5.72
C TYR A 269 4.62 10.92 -6.54
N MET A 270 3.57 11.73 -6.51
CA MET A 270 2.31 11.46 -7.19
C MET A 270 2.28 12.20 -8.54
N ILE A 271 2.40 11.46 -9.64
CA ILE A 271 2.19 11.97 -11.01
C ILE A 271 0.81 12.64 -11.15
N PRO A 272 0.72 13.91 -11.55
CA PRO A 272 -0.56 14.54 -11.86
C PRO A 272 -1.31 13.76 -12.95
N THR A 273 -2.60 13.46 -12.72
CA THR A 273 -3.45 12.79 -13.71
C THR A 273 -3.68 13.71 -14.91
N ASN A 274 -2.84 13.60 -15.95
CA ASN A 274 -2.90 14.49 -17.12
C ASN A 274 -3.18 13.77 -18.45
N LEU A 275 -3.51 12.48 -18.46
CA LEU A 275 -3.84 11.77 -19.71
C LEU A 275 -5.28 11.25 -19.70
N PHE A 276 -6.19 12.10 -20.19
CA PHE A 276 -7.55 11.70 -20.52
C PHE A 276 -7.58 11.08 -21.92
N LEU A 277 -7.74 9.76 -22.01
CA LEU A 277 -7.84 9.06 -23.29
C LEU A 277 -9.32 8.93 -23.69
N LYS A 278 -9.89 10.02 -24.22
CA LYS A 278 -11.17 10.03 -24.96
C LYS A 278 -12.37 9.41 -24.21
N SER A 279 -13.24 10.24 -23.64
CA SER A 279 -14.58 9.79 -23.24
C SER A 279 -15.48 9.68 -24.47
N THR A 280 -16.22 8.57 -24.56
CA THR A 280 -17.34 8.46 -25.48
C THR A 280 -18.60 8.34 -24.63
N ARG A 281 -19.42 9.40 -24.62
CA ARG A 281 -20.80 9.33 -24.14
C ARG A 281 -21.66 8.96 -25.33
N LYS A 282 -22.11 7.71 -25.38
CA LYS A 282 -23.07 7.23 -26.36
C LYS A 282 -23.94 6.23 -25.64
N ASN A 283 -25.26 6.39 -25.76
CA ASN A 283 -26.21 5.36 -25.37
C ASN A 283 -26.12 4.25 -26.40
N ILE A 284 -25.31 3.24 -26.13
CA ILE A 284 -25.12 2.11 -27.02
C ILE A 284 -26.11 1.05 -26.62
N LEU A 285 -27.15 0.88 -27.44
CA LEU A 285 -28.12 -0.19 -27.29
C LEU A 285 -27.50 -1.49 -27.82
N LEU A 286 -27.10 -2.35 -26.88
CA LEU A 286 -26.60 -3.68 -27.20
C LEU A 286 -27.80 -4.60 -27.50
N ASP A 287 -28.39 -4.46 -28.68
CA ASP A 287 -29.59 -5.22 -29.06
C ASP A 287 -29.28 -6.53 -29.79
N ASN A 288 -28.19 -6.58 -30.57
CA ASN A 288 -27.82 -7.77 -31.35
C ASN A 288 -26.50 -8.39 -30.86
N ARG A 289 -26.41 -9.73 -30.84
CA ARG A 289 -25.20 -10.51 -30.48
C ARG A 289 -23.93 -10.16 -31.29
N LYS A 290 -24.03 -9.30 -32.31
CA LYS A 290 -22.94 -8.86 -33.21
C LYS A 290 -22.86 -7.34 -33.40
N ALA A 291 -23.65 -6.53 -32.69
CA ALA A 291 -23.51 -5.08 -32.77
C ALA A 291 -22.21 -4.66 -32.10
N VAL A 292 -21.14 -4.56 -32.90
CA VAL A 292 -19.82 -4.12 -32.46
C VAL A 292 -19.72 -2.64 -32.77
N GLU A 293 -19.93 -1.80 -31.76
CA GLU A 293 -19.44 -0.43 -31.85
C GLU A 293 -17.96 -0.43 -31.49
N LYS A 294 -17.12 -0.20 -32.50
CA LYS A 294 -15.67 -0.07 -32.33
C LYS A 294 -15.35 1.35 -31.94
N ILE A 295 -14.77 1.54 -30.77
CA ILE A 295 -14.26 2.82 -30.29
C ILE A 295 -12.76 2.85 -30.62
N PRO A 296 -12.34 3.53 -31.71
CA PRO A 296 -10.92 3.68 -32.00
C PRO A 296 -10.30 4.58 -30.94
N LEU A 297 -9.24 4.08 -30.31
CA LEU A 297 -8.45 4.85 -29.35
C LEU A 297 -7.24 5.41 -30.09
N SER A 298 -7.19 6.74 -30.20
CA SER A 298 -5.99 7.44 -30.65
C SER A 298 -5.12 7.67 -29.42
N ILE A 299 -4.39 6.64 -28.98
CA ILE A 299 -3.40 6.79 -27.92
C ILE A 299 -2.15 7.38 -28.60
N SER A 300 -2.03 8.71 -28.62
CA SER A 300 -0.81 9.37 -29.07
C SER A 300 0.21 9.30 -27.94
N SER A 301 1.22 8.44 -28.07
CA SER A 301 2.33 8.51 -27.14
C SER A 301 3.65 8.43 -27.87
N GLU A 302 4.30 9.59 -27.98
CA GLU A 302 5.72 9.72 -28.33
C GLU A 302 6.63 9.19 -27.21
N LYS A 303 6.06 8.77 -26.08
CA LYS A 303 6.71 7.99 -25.02
C LYS A 303 6.09 6.60 -24.99
N ASN A 304 6.89 5.55 -24.80
CA ASN A 304 6.39 4.20 -24.55
C ASN A 304 5.39 4.25 -23.39
N ILE A 305 4.08 4.13 -23.68
CA ILE A 305 3.08 3.95 -22.64
C ILE A 305 3.11 2.48 -22.29
N ASP A 306 3.80 2.17 -21.20
CA ASP A 306 3.70 0.89 -20.54
C ASP A 306 2.45 0.86 -19.64
N GLY A 307 1.79 -0.29 -19.56
CA GLY A 307 1.60 -0.86 -18.23
C GLY A 307 0.29 -0.66 -17.46
N HIS A 308 -0.54 0.37 -17.64
CA HIS A 308 -1.81 0.47 -16.89
C HIS A 308 -2.87 1.37 -17.53
N LEU A 309 -3.95 0.78 -18.05
CA LEU A 309 -5.15 1.47 -18.49
C LEU A 309 -6.28 1.23 -17.49
N VAL A 310 -7.13 2.22 -17.27
CA VAL A 310 -8.37 2.05 -16.53
C VAL A 310 -9.54 2.43 -17.42
N VAL A 311 -10.56 1.58 -17.39
CA VAL A 311 -11.81 1.76 -18.10
C VAL A 311 -12.90 2.02 -17.07
N LYS A 312 -13.48 3.22 -17.09
CA LYS A 312 -14.70 3.59 -16.36
C LYS A 312 -15.90 3.46 -17.28
N TYR A 313 -17.01 2.99 -16.75
CA TYR A 313 -18.25 2.85 -17.51
C TYR A 313 -19.49 3.09 -16.66
N SER A 314 -20.56 3.54 -17.31
CA SER A 314 -21.93 3.60 -16.77
C SER A 314 -22.86 2.77 -17.63
N LEU A 315 -23.73 1.98 -17.00
CA LEU A 315 -24.74 1.13 -17.58
C LEU A 315 -26.11 1.53 -17.07
N SER A 316 -27.11 1.46 -17.93
CA SER A 316 -28.51 1.61 -17.59
C SER A 316 -29.32 0.40 -18.07
N ASN A 317 -30.58 0.33 -17.64
CA ASN A 317 -31.51 -0.78 -17.93
C ASN A 317 -31.05 -2.15 -17.38
N LEU A 318 -30.58 -2.20 -16.13
CA LEU A 318 -30.06 -3.42 -15.49
C LEU A 318 -31.13 -4.24 -14.74
N ASP A 319 -32.39 -3.80 -14.72
CA ASP A 319 -33.45 -4.49 -13.98
C ASP A 319 -33.72 -5.88 -14.57
N GLY A 320 -33.68 -6.91 -13.72
CA GLY A 320 -33.83 -8.30 -14.13
C GLY A 320 -32.59 -8.93 -14.78
N ILE A 321 -31.54 -8.14 -15.05
CA ILE A 321 -30.35 -8.61 -15.76
C ILE A 321 -29.45 -9.46 -14.86
N SER A 322 -29.11 -10.65 -15.34
CA SER A 322 -28.19 -11.55 -14.64
C SER A 322 -26.73 -11.07 -14.71
N ARG A 323 -25.79 -11.70 -14.00
CA ARG A 323 -24.38 -11.26 -14.04
C ARG A 323 -23.75 -11.56 -15.42
N ARG A 324 -22.80 -10.72 -15.84
CA ARG A 324 -21.91 -10.94 -17.00
C ARG A 324 -22.60 -10.94 -18.38
N GLN A 325 -23.62 -10.11 -18.57
CA GLN A 325 -24.42 -10.10 -19.82
C GLN A 325 -23.87 -9.18 -20.91
N ALA A 326 -22.87 -8.36 -20.58
CA ALA A 326 -22.16 -7.51 -21.53
C ALA A 326 -20.64 -7.61 -21.28
N LEU A 327 -19.85 -7.47 -22.34
CA LEU A 327 -18.40 -7.53 -22.29
C LEU A 327 -17.76 -6.49 -23.22
N ALA A 328 -16.61 -5.98 -22.79
CA ALA A 328 -15.70 -5.22 -23.62
C ALA A 328 -14.67 -6.18 -24.23
N VAL A 329 -14.50 -6.12 -25.54
CA VAL A 329 -13.46 -6.80 -26.32
C VAL A 329 -12.37 -5.80 -26.66
N PHE A 330 -11.13 -6.19 -26.45
CA PHE A 330 -9.94 -5.37 -26.60
C PHE A 330 -9.12 -5.86 -27.78
N GLU A 331 -8.84 -4.95 -28.70
CA GLU A 331 -7.91 -5.20 -29.79
C GLU A 331 -6.54 -4.64 -29.39
N LEU A 332 -5.52 -5.49 -29.48
CA LEU A 332 -4.16 -5.16 -29.06
C LEU A 332 -3.24 -5.11 -30.27
N SER A 333 -2.17 -4.31 -30.19
CA SER A 333 -1.16 -4.22 -31.27
C SER A 333 -0.42 -5.54 -31.51
N LYS A 334 -0.41 -6.44 -30.52
CA LYS A 334 0.21 -7.77 -30.56
C LYS A 334 -0.62 -8.77 -29.76
N SER A 335 -0.57 -10.05 -30.15
CA SER A 335 -1.20 -11.13 -29.37
C SER A 335 -0.40 -11.41 -28.11
N LEU A 336 -1.09 -11.49 -26.99
CA LEU A 336 -0.60 -12.00 -25.70
C LEU A 336 -0.71 -13.53 -25.62
N SER A 337 0.26 -14.15 -24.95
CA SER A 337 0.11 -15.51 -24.39
C SER A 337 -1.03 -15.56 -23.36
N GLU A 338 -1.45 -16.75 -22.97
CA GLU A 338 -2.52 -16.92 -21.97
C GLU A 338 -2.13 -16.33 -20.61
N ASN A 339 -0.88 -16.53 -20.19
CA ASN A 339 -0.36 -15.96 -18.95
C ASN A 339 -0.29 -14.43 -19.01
N GLU A 340 0.22 -13.86 -20.09
CA GLU A 340 0.26 -12.40 -20.27
C GLU A 340 -1.15 -11.79 -20.31
N ALA A 341 -2.12 -12.46 -20.95
CA ALA A 341 -3.50 -12.00 -20.97
C ALA A 341 -4.10 -11.99 -19.55
N ASN A 342 -3.94 -13.09 -18.81
CA ASN A 342 -4.42 -13.18 -17.43
C ASN A 342 -3.77 -12.14 -16.52
N LEU A 343 -2.46 -11.90 -16.69
CA LEU A 343 -1.71 -10.86 -16.00
C LEU A 343 -2.21 -9.46 -16.39
N ALA A 344 -2.47 -9.22 -17.67
CA ALA A 344 -3.07 -7.98 -18.16
C ALA A 344 -4.51 -7.75 -17.69
N GLY A 345 -5.09 -8.69 -16.94
CA GLY A 345 -6.48 -8.63 -16.53
C GLY A 345 -7.40 -8.80 -17.72
N LEU A 346 -7.09 -9.72 -18.64
CA LEU A 346 -7.89 -10.03 -19.82
C LEU A 346 -8.16 -11.53 -19.85
N THR A 347 -9.31 -11.92 -20.38
CA THR A 347 -9.60 -13.31 -20.73
C THR A 347 -9.48 -13.46 -22.25
N LYS A 348 -8.78 -14.50 -22.73
CA LYS A 348 -8.69 -14.80 -24.17
C LYS A 348 -9.74 -15.85 -24.56
N SER A 349 -10.50 -15.60 -25.61
CA SER A 349 -11.43 -16.59 -26.18
C SER A 349 -11.60 -16.41 -27.69
N LYS A 350 -12.61 -17.05 -28.28
CA LYS A 350 -12.96 -16.91 -29.71
C LYS A 350 -13.35 -15.48 -30.11
N VAL A 351 -13.82 -14.66 -29.16
CA VAL A 351 -14.15 -13.24 -29.42
C VAL A 351 -12.95 -12.30 -29.28
N GLY A 352 -11.76 -12.82 -28.97
CA GLY A 352 -10.56 -12.03 -28.70
C GLY A 352 -10.27 -11.90 -27.21
N TYR A 353 -9.56 -10.84 -26.83
CA TYR A 353 -9.30 -10.48 -25.43
C TYR A 353 -10.49 -9.72 -24.88
N TYR A 354 -11.00 -10.09 -23.72
CA TYR A 354 -12.21 -9.46 -23.19
C TYR A 354 -12.28 -9.38 -21.66
N ARG A 355 -13.19 -8.53 -21.18
CA ARG A 355 -13.62 -8.38 -19.79
C ARG A 355 -15.14 -8.22 -19.75
N TYR A 356 -15.78 -8.85 -18.77
CA TYR A 356 -17.20 -8.60 -18.51
C TYR A 356 -17.39 -7.26 -17.81
N PHE A 357 -18.44 -6.54 -18.19
CA PHE A 357 -18.99 -5.48 -17.37
C PHE A 357 -19.70 -6.09 -16.16
N ASN A 358 -19.62 -5.40 -15.01
CA ASN A 358 -20.34 -5.78 -13.82
C ASN A 358 -21.81 -5.38 -13.96
N THR A 359 -22.61 -6.31 -14.45
CA THR A 359 -24.07 -6.21 -14.61
C THR A 359 -24.82 -6.74 -13.38
N ALA A 360 -24.13 -7.03 -12.27
CA ALA A 360 -24.72 -7.62 -11.08
C ALA A 360 -25.35 -6.58 -10.16
N GLY A 361 -26.61 -6.76 -9.77
CA GLY A 361 -27.33 -5.76 -8.95
C GLY A 361 -27.50 -4.46 -9.72
N SER A 362 -28.17 -3.46 -9.16
CA SER A 362 -28.37 -2.14 -9.76
C SER A 362 -27.06 -1.31 -9.90
N ASN A 363 -25.94 -1.96 -10.21
CA ASN A 363 -24.61 -1.39 -10.39
C ASN A 363 -24.53 -0.67 -11.73
N ILE A 364 -25.02 0.57 -11.70
CA ILE A 364 -24.98 1.49 -12.84
C ILE A 364 -23.53 1.82 -13.21
N ASN A 365 -22.61 1.92 -12.27
CA ASN A 365 -21.23 2.32 -12.56
C ASN A 365 -20.23 1.20 -12.27
N GLY A 366 -19.18 1.13 -13.07
CA GLY A 366 -18.07 0.23 -12.79
C GLY A 366 -16.75 0.68 -13.39
N THR A 367 -15.70 0.02 -12.94
CA THR A 367 -14.32 0.27 -13.35
C THR A 367 -13.58 -1.05 -13.44
N PHE A 368 -12.67 -1.20 -14.39
CA PHE A 368 -11.64 -2.24 -14.37
C PHE A 368 -10.34 -1.72 -14.97
N SER A 369 -9.21 -2.31 -14.56
CA SER A 369 -7.89 -2.00 -15.10
C SER A 369 -7.41 -3.05 -16.09
N LEU A 370 -6.54 -2.63 -17.01
CA LEU A 370 -5.77 -3.46 -17.92
C LEU A 370 -4.28 -3.18 -17.72
N TYR A 371 -3.47 -4.22 -17.57
CA TYR A 371 -2.02 -4.11 -17.33
C TYR A 371 -1.23 -4.66 -18.52
N LEU A 372 -1.15 -3.86 -19.60
CA LEU A 372 -0.55 -4.34 -20.84
C LEU A 372 0.98 -4.48 -20.70
N PRO A 373 1.58 -5.60 -21.18
CA PRO A 373 3.03 -5.75 -21.22
C PRO A 373 3.73 -4.69 -22.06
N GLU A 374 5.03 -4.51 -21.82
CA GLU A 374 5.87 -3.58 -22.57
C GLU A 374 5.74 -3.79 -24.09
N GLY A 375 5.56 -2.71 -24.83
CA GLY A 375 5.41 -2.73 -26.29
C GLY A 375 4.10 -3.32 -26.81
N VAL A 376 3.09 -3.49 -25.95
CA VAL A 376 1.71 -3.86 -26.32
C VAL A 376 0.77 -2.69 -26.07
N ASN A 377 0.05 -2.27 -27.13
CA ASN A 377 -0.85 -1.12 -27.09
C ASN A 377 -2.30 -1.57 -27.29
N LEU A 378 -3.23 -0.90 -26.61
CA LEU A 378 -4.66 -1.03 -26.90
C LEU A 378 -5.02 -0.19 -28.13
N THR A 379 -5.49 -0.83 -29.20
CA THR A 379 -5.83 -0.15 -30.46
C THR A 379 -7.32 0.20 -30.54
N SER A 380 -8.18 -0.64 -29.99
CA SER A 380 -9.63 -0.37 -29.94
C SER A 380 -10.34 -1.14 -28.84
N ILE A 381 -11.51 -0.62 -28.46
CA ILE A 381 -12.48 -1.34 -27.63
C ILE A 381 -13.73 -1.57 -28.47
N SER A 382 -14.20 -2.81 -28.46
CA SER A 382 -15.43 -3.26 -29.08
C SER A 382 -16.40 -3.70 -27.99
N LEU A 383 -17.64 -3.26 -28.05
CA LEU A 383 -18.65 -3.63 -27.06
C LEU A 383 -19.47 -4.79 -27.60
N MET A 384 -19.71 -5.80 -26.76
CA MET A 384 -20.46 -6.99 -27.14
C MET A 384 -21.47 -7.39 -26.07
N LYS A 385 -22.63 -7.81 -26.54
CA LYS A 385 -23.69 -8.44 -25.75
C LYS A 385 -23.43 -9.94 -25.64
N TRP A 386 -23.62 -10.52 -24.47
CA TRP A 386 -23.51 -11.96 -24.25
C TRP A 386 -24.86 -12.68 -24.17
N ALA A 387 -25.95 -12.00 -23.79
CA ALA A 387 -27.27 -12.59 -23.62
C ALA A 387 -28.39 -11.85 -24.35
N ASP A 388 -29.66 -12.23 -24.16
CA ASP A 388 -30.77 -11.71 -24.96
C ASP A 388 -31.38 -10.39 -24.39
N GLU A 389 -31.13 -10.05 -23.13
CA GLU A 389 -31.61 -8.83 -22.47
C GLU A 389 -30.79 -7.58 -22.85
N SER A 390 -31.46 -6.46 -23.13
CA SER A 390 -30.81 -5.22 -23.59
C SER A 390 -30.09 -4.50 -22.43
N VAL A 391 -28.77 -4.38 -22.53
CA VAL A 391 -27.95 -3.53 -21.65
C VAL A 391 -27.64 -2.24 -22.40
N LEU A 392 -27.88 -1.10 -21.75
CA LEU A 392 -27.46 0.20 -22.26
C LEU A 392 -26.13 0.57 -21.60
N LEU A 393 -25.12 0.86 -22.41
CA LEU A 393 -23.91 1.55 -21.94
C LEU A 393 -24.14 3.04 -22.17
N ASP A 394 -24.14 3.84 -21.11
CA ASP A 394 -24.33 5.30 -21.19
C ASP A 394 -23.00 6.00 -21.50
N THR A 395 -21.95 5.58 -20.80
CA THR A 395 -20.62 6.17 -20.88
C THR A 395 -19.54 5.11 -20.83
N ILE A 396 -18.47 5.33 -21.59
CA ILE A 396 -17.20 4.64 -21.41
C ILE A 396 -16.06 5.64 -21.56
N GLU A 397 -15.16 5.61 -20.58
CA GLU A 397 -13.99 6.46 -20.50
C GLU A 397 -12.78 5.57 -20.31
N VAL A 398 -11.79 5.73 -21.18
CA VAL A 398 -10.50 5.07 -21.04
C VAL A 398 -9.52 6.13 -20.57
N PHE A 399 -8.66 5.77 -19.63
CA PHE A 399 -7.59 6.65 -19.23
C PHE A 399 -6.35 5.82 -18.94
N GLU A 400 -5.21 6.42 -19.23
CA GLU A 400 -3.96 5.91 -18.74
C GLU A 400 -3.91 6.22 -17.25
N ALA A 401 -3.70 5.19 -16.44
CA ALA A 401 -3.85 5.30 -15.00
C ALA A 401 -2.59 5.84 -14.34
N ASN A 402 -2.32 7.12 -14.55
CA ASN A 402 -1.48 7.90 -13.65
C ASN A 402 -2.38 8.37 -12.49
N ASN A 403 -2.76 7.40 -11.65
CA ASN A 403 -3.78 7.50 -10.61
C ASN A 403 -3.32 8.35 -9.42
N ASN A 404 -3.52 9.67 -9.49
CA ASN A 404 -3.42 10.54 -8.34
C ASN A 404 -4.63 11.47 -8.30
N ILE A 405 -5.68 11.02 -7.61
CA ILE A 405 -6.79 11.90 -7.23
C ILE A 405 -6.24 12.86 -6.18
N ILE A 406 -5.65 13.96 -6.65
CA ILE A 406 -5.10 15.02 -5.80
C ILE A 406 -6.23 15.90 -5.24
N ASN A 407 -7.39 15.96 -5.89
CA ASN A 407 -8.46 16.89 -5.51
C ASN A 407 -9.86 16.26 -5.58
N HIS A 408 -10.38 15.85 -4.44
CA HIS A 408 -11.76 16.17 -4.10
C HIS A 408 -11.70 17.04 -2.84
N VAL A 409 -11.90 18.35 -3.05
CA VAL A 409 -12.31 19.30 -2.01
C VAL A 409 -13.80 19.17 -1.83
#